data_AF-A0A3N1D6H4-F1
#
_entry.id   AF-A0A3N1D6H4-F1
#
_cell.length_a   1.000
_cell.length_b   1.000
_cell.length_c   1.000
_cell.angle_alpha   90.00
_cell.angle_beta   90.00
_cell.angle_gamma   90.00
#
_symmetry.space_group_name_H-M   'P 1'
#
loop_
_entity.id
_entity.type
_entity.pdbx_description
1 polymer ?
#
loop_
_entity_poly.entity_id
_entity_poly.type
_entity_poly.pdbx_seq_one_letter_code
_entity_poly.pdbx_strand_id
1 'polypeptide(L)'
;MTGGVNRHTGIVEGQEFRRRLVESGVPATAIRVEDVSANTWQNVENAAPHVQEALSAGLRITAVSKWFHRRSLHALKKHAPGLGPFHGLGWEPVYRGVTVTREAWPDVPDGKRRVLRERAELDRATVPVGLDGGAWI
;
A
#
# COMPACT_ATOMS: atom_id res chain seq x y z
N MET A 1 1.80 0.21 1.27
CA MET A 1 2.31 1.49 0.71
C MET A 1 1.79 2.63 1.54
N THR A 2 2.67 3.21 2.34
CA THR A 2 2.45 4.44 3.08
C THR A 2 3.81 5.16 3.15
N GLY A 3 3.82 6.47 2.97
CA GLY A 3 5.05 7.27 3.11
C GLY A 3 4.85 8.47 4.04
N GLY A 4 3.64 9.04 4.03
CA GLY A 4 3.31 10.23 4.79
C GLY A 4 3.37 10.20 6.31
N VAL A 5 3.26 11.40 6.88
CA VAL A 5 3.05 11.62 8.32
C VAL A 5 1.70 11.04 8.74
N ASN A 6 1.74 10.13 9.70
CA ASN A 6 0.55 9.66 10.37
C ASN A 6 -0.04 10.81 11.20
N ARG A 7 -1.18 11.33 10.77
CA ARG A 7 -1.83 12.51 11.39
C ARG A 7 -2.21 12.32 12.86
N HIS A 8 -2.28 11.08 13.35
CA HIS A 8 -2.63 10.78 14.74
C HIS A 8 -1.42 10.67 15.65
N THR A 9 -0.26 10.28 15.12
CA THR A 9 0.94 10.03 15.93
C THR A 9 2.09 10.99 15.61
N GLY A 10 2.02 11.75 14.52
CA GLY A 10 3.10 12.58 14.01
C GLY A 10 4.26 11.77 13.39
N ILE A 11 4.16 10.44 13.36
CA ILE A 11 5.22 9.56 12.87
C ILE A 11 5.22 9.53 11.35
N VAL A 12 6.38 9.75 10.74
CA VAL A 12 6.62 9.52 9.32
C VAL A 12 6.74 8.01 9.09
N GLU A 13 5.71 7.40 8.50
CA GLU A 13 5.63 5.93 8.42
C GLU A 13 6.76 5.35 7.55
N GLY A 14 7.18 6.04 6.48
CA GLY A 14 8.29 5.61 5.63
C GLY A 14 9.62 5.50 6.37
N GLN A 15 9.92 6.47 7.24
CA GLN A 15 11.15 6.48 8.04
C GLN A 15 11.14 5.41 9.14
N GLU A 16 9.99 5.15 9.75
CA GLU A 16 9.85 4.06 10.73
C GLU A 16 10.03 2.69 10.07
N PHE A 17 9.50 2.48 8.85
CA PHE A 17 9.78 1.25 8.11
C PHE A 17 11.26 1.11 7.75
N ARG A 18 11.91 2.18 7.29
CA ARG A 18 13.36 2.16 7.03
C ARG A 18 14.15 1.76 8.27
N ARG A 19 13.84 2.35 9.43
CA ARG A 19 14.50 2.01 10.70
C ARG A 19 14.39 0.51 10.99
N ARG A 20 13.17 -0.06 10.93
CA ARG A 20 12.93 -1.48 11.20
C ARG A 20 13.62 -2.42 10.20
N LEU A 21 13.65 -2.04 8.92
CA LEU A 21 14.34 -2.82 7.88
C LEU A 21 15.85 -2.85 8.11
N VAL A 22 16.45 -1.70 8.46
CA VAL A 22 17.87 -1.61 8.81
C VAL A 22 18.19 -2.44 10.06
N GLU A 23 17.35 -2.36 11.10
CA GLU A 23 17.47 -3.17 12.31
C GLU A 23 17.37 -4.68 12.03
N SER A 24 16.66 -5.05 10.96
CA SER A 24 16.54 -6.43 10.49
C SER A 24 17.68 -6.85 9.54
N GLY A 25 18.68 -6.00 9.33
CA GLY A 25 19.87 -6.29 8.51
C GLY A 25 19.75 -5.91 7.03
N VAL A 26 18.68 -5.23 6.60
CA VAL A 26 18.59 -4.72 5.22
C VAL A 26 19.56 -3.55 5.05
N PRO A 27 20.49 -3.58 4.07
CA PRO A 27 21.41 -2.48 3.83
C PRO A 27 20.66 -1.18 3.56
N ALA A 28 21.04 -0.10 4.24
CA ALA A 28 20.40 1.21 4.06
C ALA A 28 20.45 1.71 2.60
N THR A 29 21.48 1.34 1.84
CA THR A 29 21.65 1.66 0.42
C THR A 29 20.64 0.96 -0.49
N ALA A 30 20.03 -0.15 -0.04
CA ALA A 30 18.97 -0.86 -0.75
C ALA A 30 17.57 -0.28 -0.48
N ILE A 31 17.44 0.68 0.44
CA ILE A 31 16.16 1.24 0.85
C ILE A 31 15.99 2.62 0.21
N ARG A 32 14.94 2.79 -0.60
CA ARG A 32 14.43 4.09 -1.02
C ARG A 32 13.22 4.43 -0.14
N VAL A 33 13.14 5.68 0.32
CA VAL A 33 12.05 6.14 1.18
C VAL A 33 11.37 7.33 0.55
N GLU A 34 10.06 7.25 0.46
CA GLU A 34 9.18 8.37 0.21
C GLU A 34 8.54 8.77 1.54
N ASP A 35 8.68 10.03 1.96
CA ASP A 35 8.28 10.51 3.29
C ASP A 35 7.53 11.85 3.31
N VAL A 36 7.11 12.33 2.14
CA VAL A 36 6.52 13.68 1.97
C VAL A 36 5.02 13.66 1.67
N SER A 37 4.45 12.49 1.41
CA SER A 37 3.05 12.36 1.00
C SER A 37 2.03 12.71 2.09
N ALA A 38 0.95 13.39 1.72
CA ALA A 38 -0.16 13.69 2.63
C ALA A 38 -1.38 12.77 2.43
N ASN A 39 -1.40 11.98 1.35
CA ASN A 39 -2.49 11.06 1.01
C ASN A 39 -2.00 9.87 0.15
N THR A 40 -2.90 8.91 -0.11
CA THR A 40 -2.59 7.67 -0.85
C THR A 40 -2.17 7.90 -2.30
N TRP A 41 -2.71 8.91 -2.99
CA TRP A 41 -2.33 9.21 -4.37
C TRP A 41 -0.91 9.78 -4.42
N GLN A 42 -0.61 10.73 -3.53
CA GLN A 42 0.74 11.28 -3.38
C GLN A 42 1.77 10.21 -3.02
N ASN A 43 1.43 9.22 -2.17
CA ASN A 43 2.35 8.11 -1.86
C ASN A 43 2.82 7.41 -3.14
N VAL A 44 1.94 7.22 -4.12
CA VAL A 44 2.28 6.53 -5.35
C VAL A 44 3.00 7.47 -6.32
N GLU A 45 2.53 8.72 -6.46
CA GLU A 45 3.16 9.71 -7.35
C GLU A 45 4.59 10.01 -6.91
N ASN A 46 4.81 10.25 -5.63
CA ASN A 46 6.13 10.55 -5.07
C ASN A 46 7.06 9.32 -5.06
N ALA A 47 6.50 8.11 -4.97
CA ALA A 47 7.28 6.88 -5.07
C ALA A 47 7.56 6.44 -6.53
N ALA A 48 6.91 7.06 -7.52
CA ALA A 48 7.03 6.68 -8.93
C ALA A 48 8.49 6.69 -9.43
N PRO A 49 9.36 7.66 -9.09
CA PRO A 49 10.76 7.63 -9.47
C PRO A 49 11.50 6.38 -8.98
N HIS A 50 11.23 5.93 -7.75
CA HIS A 50 11.84 4.71 -7.20
C HIS A 50 11.35 3.45 -7.92
N VAL A 51 10.06 3.42 -8.29
CA VAL A 51 9.50 2.31 -9.08
C VAL A 51 10.14 2.27 -10.46
N GLN A 52 10.31 3.42 -11.12
CA GLN A 52 10.95 3.50 -12.44
C GLN A 52 12.44 3.14 -12.39
N GLU A 53 13.16 3.54 -11.35
CA GLU A 53 14.55 3.11 -11.09
C GLU A 53 14.63 1.57 -11.04
N ALA A 54 13.76 0.94 -10.24
CA ALA A 54 13.72 -0.53 -10.11
C ALA A 54 13.36 -1.24 -11.42
N LEU A 55 12.35 -0.73 -12.15
CA LEU A 55 11.96 -1.28 -13.45
C LEU A 55 13.10 -1.15 -14.48
N SER A 56 13.79 0.00 -14.50
CA SER A 56 14.94 0.23 -15.38
C SER A 56 16.11 -0.69 -15.08
N ALA A 57 16.26 -1.11 -13.81
CA ALA A 57 17.21 -2.13 -13.39
C ALA A 57 16.75 -3.59 -13.68
N GLY A 58 15.59 -3.78 -14.33
CA GLY A 58 15.04 -5.09 -14.65
C GLY A 58 14.42 -5.83 -13.45
N LEU A 59 14.16 -5.13 -12.35
CA LEU A 59 13.58 -5.73 -11.14
C LEU A 59 12.07 -5.87 -11.26
N ARG A 60 11.54 -6.96 -10.67
CA ARG A 60 10.11 -7.14 -10.49
C ARG A 60 9.62 -6.40 -9.26
N ILE A 61 8.42 -5.86 -9.35
CA ILE A 61 7.81 -5.13 -8.24
C ILE A 61 6.88 -6.05 -7.46
N THR A 62 6.96 -5.98 -6.13
CA THR A 62 5.99 -6.56 -5.22
C THR A 62 5.47 -5.47 -4.29
N ALA A 63 4.17 -5.23 -4.33
CA ALA A 63 3.53 -4.21 -3.53
C ALA A 63 3.03 -4.83 -2.21
N VAL A 64 3.53 -4.33 -1.09
CA VAL A 64 3.09 -4.76 0.24
C VAL A 64 2.11 -3.74 0.83
N SER A 65 0.95 -4.22 1.29
CA SER A 65 -0.10 -3.37 1.88
C SER A 65 -0.98 -4.13 2.87
N LYS A 66 -1.83 -3.44 3.62
CA LYS A 66 -2.89 -4.10 4.39
C LYS A 66 -3.80 -4.82 3.39
N TRP A 67 -4.30 -6.01 3.74
CA TRP A 67 -5.05 -6.85 2.79
C TRP A 67 -6.26 -6.13 2.14
N PHE A 68 -6.89 -5.18 2.84
CA PHE A 68 -8.03 -4.40 2.32
C PHE A 68 -7.64 -3.09 1.60
N HIS A 69 -6.35 -2.73 1.48
CA HIS A 69 -5.89 -1.48 0.83
C HIS A 69 -5.74 -1.60 -0.70
N ARG A 70 -6.74 -2.17 -1.38
CA ARG A 70 -6.70 -2.40 -2.84
C ARG A 70 -6.48 -1.12 -3.66
N ARG A 71 -6.95 0.03 -3.19
CA ARG A 71 -6.76 1.34 -3.83
C ARG A 71 -5.30 1.70 -4.05
N SER A 72 -4.42 1.31 -3.14
CA SER A 72 -2.98 1.55 -3.29
C SER A 72 -2.43 0.76 -4.48
N LEU A 73 -2.87 -0.50 -4.67
CA LEU A 73 -2.44 -1.33 -5.81
C LEU A 73 -2.95 -0.77 -7.14
N HIS A 74 -4.20 -0.31 -7.18
CA HIS A 74 -4.77 0.34 -8.38
C HIS A 74 -4.03 1.63 -8.71
N ALA A 75 -3.74 2.46 -7.71
CA ALA A 75 -2.95 3.68 -7.89
C ALA A 75 -1.56 3.35 -8.45
N LEU A 76 -0.86 2.35 -7.89
CA LEU A 76 0.44 1.91 -8.41
C LEU A 76 0.34 1.48 -9.88
N LYS A 77 -0.66 0.67 -10.24
CA LYS A 77 -0.86 0.25 -11.64
C LYS A 77 -1.14 1.42 -12.58
N LYS A 78 -1.88 2.42 -12.11
CA LYS A 78 -2.23 3.62 -12.90
C LYS A 78 -1.04 4.57 -13.09
N HIS A 79 -0.19 4.72 -12.08
CA HIS A 79 0.87 5.73 -12.04
C HIS A 79 2.28 5.19 -12.31
N ALA A 80 2.44 3.88 -12.54
CA ALA A 80 3.71 3.28 -12.96
C ALA A 80 3.58 2.71 -14.39
N PRO A 81 3.77 3.54 -15.43
CA PRO A 81 3.90 3.06 -16.80
C PRO A 81 4.99 1.98 -16.89
N GLY A 82 4.73 0.93 -17.66
CA GLY A 82 5.69 -0.17 -17.85
C GLY A 82 5.75 -1.21 -16.74
N LEU A 83 5.01 -1.04 -15.62
CA LEU A 83 5.02 -1.97 -14.48
C LEU A 83 4.67 -3.43 -14.84
N GLY A 84 3.92 -3.66 -15.92
CA GLY A 84 3.46 -5.01 -16.28
C GLY A 84 2.59 -5.64 -15.18
N PRO A 85 2.44 -6.97 -15.17
CA PRO A 85 1.93 -7.72 -14.02
C PRO A 85 2.89 -7.62 -12.83
N PHE A 86 2.36 -7.52 -11.62
CA PHE A 86 3.15 -7.45 -10.39
C PHE A 86 2.43 -8.21 -9.25
N HIS A 87 3.17 -8.56 -8.20
CA HIS A 87 2.60 -9.26 -7.04
C HIS A 87 2.11 -8.28 -5.98
N GLY A 88 0.97 -8.59 -5.37
CA GLY A 88 0.47 -7.89 -4.18
C GLY A 88 0.54 -8.81 -2.97
N LEU A 89 1.21 -8.37 -1.89
CA LEU A 89 1.22 -9.06 -0.61
C LEU A 89 0.41 -8.28 0.42
N GLY A 90 -0.54 -8.97 1.06
CA GLY A 90 -1.46 -8.42 2.05
C GLY A 90 -1.10 -8.89 3.45
N TRP A 91 -1.04 -7.98 4.42
CA TRP A 91 -0.89 -8.31 5.85
C TRP A 91 -2.13 -7.92 6.67
N GLU A 92 -2.28 -8.55 7.85
CA GLU A 92 -3.38 -8.33 8.79
C GLU A 92 -3.05 -7.21 9.78
N PRO A 93 -3.77 -6.07 9.75
CA PRO A 93 -3.47 -4.98 10.65
C PRO A 93 -4.01 -5.19 12.05
N VAL A 94 -3.22 -4.78 13.03
CA VAL A 94 -3.62 -4.72 14.44
C VAL A 94 -4.08 -3.29 14.76
N TYR A 95 -5.31 -3.15 15.26
CA TYR A 95 -5.83 -1.89 15.77
C TYR A 95 -6.25 -2.06 17.22
N ARG A 96 -5.72 -1.22 18.12
CA ARG A 96 -6.00 -1.28 19.57
C ARG A 96 -5.83 -2.69 20.16
N GLY A 97 -4.79 -3.40 19.74
CA GLY A 97 -4.50 -4.77 20.17
C GLY A 97 -5.34 -5.87 19.50
N VAL A 98 -6.27 -5.52 18.61
CA VAL A 98 -7.12 -6.49 17.90
C VAL A 98 -6.65 -6.65 16.45
N THR A 99 -6.30 -7.87 16.07
CA THR A 99 -5.97 -8.22 14.68
C THR A 99 -7.23 -8.21 13.82
N VAL A 100 -7.17 -7.52 12.69
CA VAL A 100 -8.24 -7.50 11.68
C VAL A 100 -7.89 -8.50 10.59
N THR A 101 -8.41 -9.73 10.74
CA THR A 101 -8.26 -10.81 9.75
C THR A 101 -9.27 -10.65 8.60
N ARG A 102 -9.13 -11.46 7.54
CA ARG A 102 -10.06 -11.45 6.40
C ARG A 102 -11.44 -12.03 6.76
N GLU A 103 -11.48 -12.88 7.77
CA GLU A 103 -12.68 -13.56 8.24
C GLU A 103 -13.39 -12.71 9.30
N ALA A 104 -12.63 -12.11 10.22
CA ALA A 104 -13.19 -11.47 11.42
C ALA A 104 -13.40 -9.94 11.29
N TRP A 105 -12.95 -9.30 10.21
CA TRP A 105 -13.10 -7.85 10.06
C TRP A 105 -14.54 -7.31 10.18
N PRO A 106 -15.62 -8.03 9.81
CA PRO A 106 -16.98 -7.51 9.98
C PRO A 106 -17.35 -7.29 11.45
N ASP A 107 -16.74 -8.05 12.36
CA ASP A 107 -17.05 -8.04 13.80
C ASP A 107 -16.12 -7.12 14.59
N VAL A 108 -14.97 -6.72 14.02
CA VAL A 108 -14.07 -5.73 14.62
C VAL A 108 -14.49 -4.33 14.18
N PRO A 109 -15.00 -3.43 15.06
CA PRO A 109 -15.54 -2.13 14.64
C PRO A 109 -14.57 -1.27 13.83
N ASP A 110 -13.29 -1.23 14.23
CA ASP A 110 -12.23 -0.52 13.50
C ASP A 110 -11.91 -1.20 12.14
N GLY A 111 -11.98 -2.53 12.09
CA GLY A 111 -11.85 -3.30 10.85
C GLY A 111 -12.99 -3.00 9.88
N LYS A 112 -14.24 -3.18 10.33
CA LYS A 112 -15.47 -2.87 9.58
C LYS A 112 -15.44 -1.50 8.95
N ARG A 113 -15.20 -0.45 9.76
CA ARG A 113 -15.17 0.92 9.28
C ARG A 113 -14.12 1.14 8.18
N ARG A 114 -12.92 0.57 8.32
CA ARG A 114 -11.81 0.80 7.38
C ARG A 114 -11.96 0.01 6.08
N VAL A 115 -12.39 -1.24 6.16
CA VAL A 115 -12.65 -2.07 4.97
C VAL A 115 -13.77 -1.48 4.14
N LEU A 116 -14.91 -1.10 4.77
CA LEU A 116 -16.02 -0.46 4.06
C LEU A 116 -15.64 0.89 3.45
N ARG A 117 -14.83 1.69 4.16
CA ARG A 117 -14.32 2.95 3.61
C ARG A 117 -13.47 2.73 2.38
N GLU A 118 -12.47 1.84 2.42
CA GLU A 118 -11.62 1.56 1.26
C GLU A 118 -12.44 1.02 0.08
N ARG A 119 -13.46 0.20 0.32
CA ARG A 119 -14.39 -0.25 -0.72
C ARG A 119 -15.15 0.93 -1.34
N ALA A 120 -15.73 1.81 -0.52
CA ALA A 120 -16.46 2.98 -1.02
C ALA A 120 -15.57 3.93 -1.83
N GLU A 121 -14.30 4.11 -1.45
CA GLU A 121 -13.34 4.92 -2.22
C GLU A 121 -12.98 4.29 -3.57
N LEU A 122 -12.94 2.95 -3.65
CA LEU A 122 -12.74 2.25 -4.92
C LEU A 122 -13.94 2.41 -5.85
N ASP A 123 -15.16 2.25 -5.31
CA ASP A 123 -16.40 2.37 -6.08
C ASP A 123 -16.57 3.79 -6.65
N ARG A 124 -16.08 4.82 -5.93
CA ARG A 124 -16.01 6.20 -6.42
C ARG A 124 -14.95 6.43 -7.50
N ALA A 125 -13.88 5.65 -7.47
CA ALA A 125 -12.76 5.79 -8.40
C ALA A 125 -12.96 5.03 -9.73
N THR A 126 -14.04 4.22 -9.85
CA THR A 126 -14.38 3.46 -11.07
C THR A 126 -14.82 4.39 -12.21
N VAL A 127 -13.84 4.82 -13.00
CA VAL A 127 -13.93 4.91 -14.47
C VAL A 127 -13.65 3.48 -14.99
N PRO A 128 -14.39 2.94 -15.98
CA PRO A 128 -14.29 1.53 -16.35
C PRO A 128 -12.89 1.20 -16.88
N VAL A 129 -12.11 0.52 -16.04
CA VAL A 129 -10.98 -0.28 -16.51
C VAL A 129 -11.50 -1.70 -16.54
N GLY A 130 -11.66 -2.25 -17.74
CA GLY A 130 -12.09 -3.63 -17.96
C GLY A 130 -11.21 -4.57 -17.14
N LEU A 131 -11.80 -5.15 -16.11
CA LEU A 131 -11.21 -6.23 -15.33
C LEU A 131 -12.10 -7.44 -15.59
N ASP A 132 -11.67 -8.26 -16.55
CA ASP A 132 -12.28 -9.56 -16.79
C ASP A 132 -12.22 -10.41 -15.52
N GLY A 133 -13.40 -10.90 -15.17
CA GLY A 133 -13.73 -11.99 -14.26
C GLY A 133 -12.59 -12.65 -13.50
N GLY A 134 -12.43 -12.21 -12.25
CA GLY A 134 -11.74 -12.99 -11.22
C GLY A 134 -12.43 -12.75 -9.89
N ALA A 135 -13.38 -13.63 -9.56
CA ALA A 135 -13.91 -13.73 -8.22
C ALA A 135 -12.78 -14.18 -7.29
N TRP A 136 -12.45 -13.39 -6.28
CA TRP A 136 -11.43 -13.77 -5.29
C TRP A 136 -11.99 -13.48 -3.90
N ILE A 137 -12.30 -14.59 -3.20
CA ILE A 137 -12.57 -14.69 -1.77
C ILE A 137 -11.24 -14.53 -1.03
#